data_AF-A0A9E4U7C5-F1
#
_entry.id   AF-A0A9E4U7C5-F1
#
_cell.length_a   1.000
_cell.length_b   1.000
_cell.length_c   1.000
_cell.angle_alpha   90.00
_cell.angle_beta   90.00
_cell.angle_gamma   90.00
#
_symmetry.space_group_name_H-M   'P 1'
#
loop_
_entity.id
_entity.type
_entity.pdbx_description
1 polymer ?
#
loop_
_entity_poly.entity_id
_entity_poly.type
_entity_poly.pdbx_seq_one_letter_code
_entity_poly.pdbx_strand_id
1 'polypeptide(L)' 'DKHFDLRPGAIIKDLDLLRPIYKATATYGHFGRVDARFSWEETSKATALAADAGIRIRADRTAGAEVRQSSAAG' A
#
# COMPACT_ATOMS: atom_id res chain seq x y z
N ASP A 1 -5.04 20.78 -3.97
CA ASP A 1 -5.33 19.40 -4.39
C ASP A 1 -6.09 18.64 -3.31
N LYS A 2 -7.09 17.85 -3.72
CA LYS A 2 -8.10 17.24 -2.84
C LYS A 2 -7.57 16.08 -1.98
N HIS A 3 -6.54 15.37 -2.45
CA HIS A 3 -6.07 14.12 -1.82
C HIS A 3 -4.62 14.16 -1.32
N PHE A 4 -3.81 15.08 -1.87
CA PHE A 4 -2.38 15.22 -1.57
C PHE A 4 -2.02 16.69 -1.41
N ASP A 5 -1.26 17.02 -0.38
CA ASP A 5 -0.61 18.32 -0.22
C ASP A 5 0.87 18.17 -0.61
N LEU A 6 1.23 18.73 -1.77
CA LEU A 6 2.56 18.57 -2.37
C LEU A 6 3.59 19.58 -1.85
N ARG A 7 3.24 20.40 -0.85
CA ARG A 7 4.22 21.27 -0.20
C ARG A 7 5.27 20.42 0.52
N PRO A 8 6.56 20.80 0.53
CA PRO A 8 7.62 19.98 1.12
C PRO A 8 7.34 19.53 2.57
N GLY A 9 6.85 20.44 3.42
CA GLY A 9 6.51 20.12 4.81
C GLY A 9 5.34 19.14 4.95
N ALA A 10 4.38 19.16 4.02
CA ALA A 10 3.27 18.23 4.01
C ALA A 10 3.72 16.84 3.52
N ILE A 11 4.59 16.76 2.51
CA ILE A 11 5.19 15.49 2.06
C ILE A 11 5.95 14.82 3.21
N ILE A 12 6.77 15.58 3.94
CA ILE A 12 7.52 15.07 5.09
C ILE A 12 6.58 14.51 6.16
N LYS A 13 5.49 15.22 6.44
CA LYS A 13 4.48 14.83 7.43
C LYS A 13 3.69 13.60 7.00
N ASP A 14 3.12 13.61 5.80
CA ASP A 14 2.21 12.57 5.30
C ASP A 14 2.94 11.24 5.07
N LEU A 15 4.21 11.29 4.69
CA LEU A 15 5.06 10.12 4.52
C LEU A 15 5.91 9.80 5.76
N ASP A 16 5.76 10.53 6.87
CA ASP A 16 6.51 10.30 8.11
C ASP A 16 8.02 10.11 7.88
N LEU A 17 8.63 11.08 7.19
CA LEU A 17 10.00 10.96 6.66
C LEU A 17 11.10 11.29 7.67
N LEU A 18 10.78 11.94 8.80
CA LEU A 18 11.79 12.32 9.81
C LEU A 18 12.14 11.15 10.74
N ARG A 19 12.53 10.01 10.14
CA ARG A 19 12.89 8.76 10.83
C ARG A 19 14.11 8.12 10.18
N PRO A 20 14.88 7.28 10.90
CA PRO A 20 16.06 6.61 10.34
C PRO A 20 15.70 5.40 9.46
N ILE A 21 14.94 5.61 8.38
CA ILE A 21 14.41 4.55 7.51
C ILE A 21 15.21 4.33 6.21
N TYR A 22 16.15 5.23 5.89
CA TYR A 22 16.79 5.29 4.56
C TYR A 22 17.89 4.24 4.33
N LYS A 23 18.48 3.66 5.39
CA LYS A 23 19.53 2.65 5.21
C LYS A 23 19.05 1.44 4.40
N ALA A 24 17.79 1.04 4.58
CA ALA A 24 17.20 -0.09 3.88
C ALA A 24 17.09 0.15 2.36
N THR A 25 16.88 1.41 1.91
CA THR A 25 16.72 1.74 0.48
C THR A 25 18.04 1.79 -0.29
N ALA A 26 19.19 1.85 0.41
CA ALA A 26 20.53 1.95 -0.19
C ALA A 26 20.97 0.67 -0.93
N THR A 27 20.19 -0.41 -0.84
CA THR A 27 20.40 -1.66 -1.58
C THR A 27 19.05 -2.19 -2.04
N TYR A 28 19.01 -2.85 -3.19
CA TYR A 28 17.79 -3.44 -3.76
C TYR A 28 16.69 -2.43 -4.12
N GLY A 29 17.01 -1.13 -4.17
CA GLY A 29 16.13 -0.08 -4.66
C GLY A 29 15.23 0.56 -3.60
N HIS A 30 14.62 1.68 -4.00
CA HIS A 30 13.75 2.52 -3.17
C HIS A 30 12.26 2.13 -3.26
N PHE A 31 11.85 1.46 -4.34
CA PHE A 31 10.44 1.23 -4.67
C PHE A 31 10.13 -0.25 -4.89
N GLY A 32 8.84 -0.62 -4.77
CA GLY A 32 8.34 -1.97 -5.07
C GLY A 32 8.73 -3.01 -4.03
N ARG A 33 9.05 -2.56 -2.81
CA ARG A 33 9.59 -3.38 -1.74
C ARG A 33 8.59 -3.46 -0.58
N VAL A 34 8.25 -4.69 -0.20
CA VAL A 34 7.30 -4.99 0.90
C VAL A 34 8.00 -5.47 2.17
N ASP A 35 9.31 -5.75 2.09
CA ASP A 35 10.15 -6.21 3.21
C ASP A 35 10.46 -5.09 4.22
N ALA A 36 10.44 -3.84 3.75
CA ALA A 36 10.52 -2.65 4.58
C ALA A 36 9.21 -1.86 4.46
N ARG A 37 8.61 -1.51 5.59
CA ARG A 37 7.36 -0.73 5.66
C ARG A 37 7.61 0.74 5.31
N PHE A 38 7.84 1.00 4.03
CA PHE A 38 8.00 2.34 3.49
C PHE A 38 6.64 2.98 3.27
N SER A 39 6.43 4.16 3.84
CA SER A 39 5.15 4.88 3.77
C SER A 39 4.73 5.26 2.35
N TRP A 40 5.68 5.44 1.44
CA TRP A 40 5.40 5.74 0.03
C TRP A 40 4.93 4.53 -0.79
N GLU A 41 5.09 3.31 -0.27
CA GLU A 41 4.56 2.08 -0.89
C GLU A 41 3.10 1.81 -0.47
N GLU A 42 2.59 2.51 0.54
CA GLU A 42 1.24 2.30 1.04
C GLU A 42 0.18 2.82 0.05
N THR A 43 -0.81 1.97 -0.26
CA THR A 43 -1.90 2.28 -1.19
C THR A 43 -3.17 2.77 -0.48
N SER A 44 -3.03 3.30 0.74
CA SER A 44 -4.15 3.70 1.61
C SER A 44 -5.11 4.74 1.00
N LYS A 45 -4.63 5.57 0.05
CA LYS A 45 -5.45 6.56 -0.67
C LYS A 45 -6.16 5.99 -1.92
N ALA A 46 -5.88 4.76 -2.34
CA ALA A 46 -6.44 4.16 -3.56
C ALA A 46 -7.97 4.14 -3.55
N THR A 47 -8.60 3.79 -2.43
CA THR A 47 -10.07 3.78 -2.30
C THR A 47 -10.66 5.18 -2.44
N ALA A 48 -10.06 6.19 -1.81
CA ALA A 48 -10.52 7.58 -1.90
C ALA A 48 -10.41 8.12 -3.33
N LEU A 49 -9.30 7.81 -4.03
CA LEU A 49 -9.09 8.19 -5.42
C LEU A 49 -10.09 7.50 -6.36
N ALA A 50 -10.33 6.20 -6.17
CA ALA A 50 -11.29 5.46 -6.98
C ALA A 50 -12.73 5.96 -6.78
N ALA A 51 -13.13 6.23 -5.54
CA ALA A 51 -14.43 6.81 -5.24
C ALA A 51 -14.63 8.17 -5.93
N ASP A 52 -13.61 9.03 -5.89
CA ASP A 52 -13.65 10.34 -6.55
C ASP A 52 -13.71 10.24 -8.08
N ALA A 53 -13.07 9.22 -8.64
CA ALA A 53 -13.11 8.91 -10.08
C ALA A 53 -14.38 8.16 -10.51
N GLY A 54 -15.28 7.81 -9.59
CA GLY A 54 -16.44 6.95 -9.89
C GLY A 54 -16.08 5.49 -10.24
N ILE A 55 -14.86 5.05 -9.89
CA ILE A 55 -14.34 3.71 -10.15
C ILE A 55 -14.63 2.81 -8.95
N ARG A 56 -15.20 1.63 -9.20
CA ARG A 56 -15.32 0.59 -8.18
C ARG A 56 -14.01 -0.20 -8.08
N ILE A 57 -13.37 -0.16 -6.91
CA ILE A 57 -12.25 -1.07 -6.59
C ILE A 57 -12.83 -2.49 -6.53
N ARG A 58 -12.26 -3.42 -7.32
CA ARG A 58 -12.57 -4.84 -7.17
C ARG A 58 -11.99 -5.31 -5.84
N ALA A 59 -12.78 -5.97 -5.00
CA ALA A 59 -12.24 -6.72 -3.86
C ALA A 59 -11.27 -7.78 -4.42
N ASP A 60 -10.03 -7.80 -3.96
CA ASP A 60 -9.05 -8.79 -4.40
C ASP A 60 -9.50 -10.20 -3.97
N ARG A 61 -9.23 -11.16 -4.85
CA ARG A 61 -9.55 -12.59 -4.83
C ARG A 61 -8.57 -13.40 -3.95
N THR A 62 -7.76 -12.73 -3.14
CA THR A 62 -6.75 -13.35 -2.24
C THR A 62 -7.34 -13.87 -0.93
N ALA A 63 -8.60 -13.57 -0.60
CA ALA A 63 -9.30 -14.18 0.53
C ALA A 63 -9.91 -15.58 0.22
N GLY A 64 -9.48 -16.25 -0.86
CA GLY A 64 -10.05 -17.53 -1.32
C GLY A 64 -9.12 -18.74 -1.21
N ALA A 65 -7.97 -18.63 -0.53
CA ALA A 65 -6.97 -19.71 -0.47
C ALA A 65 -7.07 -20.63 0.78
N GLU A 66 -8.09 -20.47 1.62
CA GLU A 66 -8.40 -21.41 2.71
C GLU A 66 -9.89 -21.74 2.72
N VAL A 67 -10.31 -22.72 1.91
CA VAL A 67 -11.23 -23.83 2.24
C VAL A 67 -11.17 -24.78 1.03
N ARG A 68 -10.12 -25.61 0.96
CA ARG A 68 -10.11 -26.82 0.13
C ARG A 68 -9.34 -27.94 0.84
N GLN A 69 -9.90 -28.41 1.95
CA GLN A 69 -9.75 -29.78 2.50
C GLN A 69 -11.13 -30.04 3.14
N SER A 70 -11.91 -31.05 2.80
CA SER A 70 -11.60 -32.37 2.27
C SER A 70 -12.88 -33.00 1.70
N SER A 71 -12.80 -33.49 0.46
CA SER A 71 -13.70 -34.51 -0.06
C SER A 71 -13.07 -35.89 0.17
N ALA A 72 -13.94 -36.88 0.37
CA ALA A 72 -13.74 -38.34 0.30
C ALA A 72 -13.29 -39.06 1.58
N ALA A 73 -14.27 -39.69 2.26
CA ALA A 73 -14.21 -41.10 2.64
C ALA A 73 -15.62 -41.61 3.01
N GLY A 74 -16.05 -42.69 2.35
CA GLY A 74 -17.05 -43.65 2.86
C GLY A 74 -18.50 -43.35 2.57
#